data_AF-A0A351TQQ4-F1
#
_entry.id   AF-A0A351TQQ4-F1
#
_cell.length_a   1.000
_cell.length_b   1.000
_cell.length_c   1.000
_cell.angle_alpha   90.00
_cell.angle_beta   90.00
_cell.angle_gamma   90.00
#
_symmetry.space_group_name_H-M   'P 1'
#
loop_
_entity.id
_entity.type
_entity.pdbx_description
1 polymer ?
#
loop_
_entity_poly.entity_id
_entity_poly.type
_entity_poly.pdbx_seq_one_letter_code
_entity_poly.pdbx_strand_id
1 'polypeptide(L)' 'IMTNRKSIVAIDADMTLKDAITFMMEGNNSRYPVYEENIDHIIGILHLKD' A
#
# COMPACT_ATOMS: atom_id res chain seq x y z
N ILE A 1 16.73 3.43 -11.21
CA ILE A 1 16.31 4.67 -10.50
C ILE A 1 15.75 4.26 -9.14
N MET A 2 16.45 4.63 -8.07
CA MET A 2 16.14 4.22 -6.70
C MET A 2 15.07 5.18 -6.16
N THR A 3 13.79 4.81 -6.23
CA THR A 3 12.69 5.62 -5.72
C THR A 3 12.85 5.74 -4.20
N ASN A 4 12.97 6.97 -3.72
CA ASN A 4 13.23 7.31 -2.32
C ASN A 4 12.19 6.63 -1.40
N ARG A 5 12.63 5.94 -0.33
CA ARG A 5 11.76 5.26 0.66
C ARG A 5 10.62 6.15 1.19
N LYS A 6 10.76 7.47 1.16
CA LYS A 6 9.72 8.43 1.59
C LYS A 6 8.46 8.47 0.70
N SER A 7 8.47 7.84 -0.47
CA SER A 7 7.31 7.82 -1.37
C SER A 7 6.63 6.45 -1.44
N ILE A 8 6.98 5.51 -0.55
CA ILE A 8 6.31 4.21 -0.45
C ILE A 8 4.91 4.45 0.11
N VAL A 9 3.91 4.22 -0.74
CA VAL A 9 2.50 4.28 -0.40
C VAL A 9 2.09 2.88 0.04
N ALA A 10 1.96 2.68 1.35
CA ALA A 10 1.64 1.39 1.96
C ALA A 10 0.24 1.41 2.58
N ILE A 11 -0.40 0.24 2.64
CA ILE A 11 -1.75 0.04 3.16
C ILE A 11 -1.65 -0.63 4.52
N ASP A 12 -2.40 -0.12 5.47
CA ASP A 12 -2.54 -0.73 6.79
C ASP A 12 -3.48 -1.95 6.69
N ALA A 13 -3.06 -3.10 7.23
CA ALA A 13 -3.83 -4.32 7.28
C ALA A 13 -5.14 -4.18 8.08
N ASP A 14 -5.18 -3.26 9.05
CA ASP A 14 -6.37 -2.97 9.84
C ASP A 14 -7.35 -2.01 9.15
N MET A 15 -6.96 -1.40 8.02
CA MET A 15 -7.84 -0.48 7.31
C MET A 15 -8.99 -1.21 6.61
N THR A 16 -10.15 -0.56 6.50
CA THR A 16 -11.28 -1.18 5.81
C THR A 16 -10.98 -1.32 4.32
N LEU A 17 -11.50 -2.39 3.70
CA LEU A 17 -11.32 -2.63 2.27
C LEU A 17 -11.78 -1.44 1.41
N LYS A 18 -12.82 -0.73 1.85
CA LYS A 18 -13.34 0.44 1.14
C LYS A 18 -12.33 1.59 1.15
N ASP A 19 -11.74 1.89 2.30
CA ASP A 19 -10.73 2.94 2.43
C ASP A 19 -9.46 2.57 1.68
N ALA A 20 -9.05 1.29 1.73
CA ALA A 20 -7.96 0.76 0.93
C ALA A 20 -8.18 0.98 -0.57
N ILE A 21 -9.36 0.63 -1.09
CA ILE A 21 -9.69 0.83 -2.52
C ILE A 21 -9.65 2.31 -2.89
N THR A 22 -10.27 3.18 -2.09
CA THR A 22 -10.25 4.63 -2.34
C THR A 22 -8.81 5.16 -2.34
N PHE A 23 -8.00 4.77 -1.37
CA PHE A 23 -6.60 5.14 -1.26
C PHE A 23 -5.77 4.68 -2.47
N MET A 24 -5.98 3.44 -2.92
CA MET A 24 -5.28 2.92 -4.09
C MET A 24 -5.74 3.57 -5.40
N MET A 25 -6.99 4.02 -5.49
CA MET A 25 -7.51 4.76 -6.64
C MET A 25 -6.96 6.19 -6.72
N GLU A 26 -6.71 6.83 -5.57
CA GLU A 26 -6.06 8.14 -5.52
C GLU A 26 -4.55 8.06 -5.77
N GLY A 27 -3.95 6.91 -5.46
CA GLY A 27 -2.54 6.66 -5.70
C GLY A 27 -2.24 6.32 -7.16
N ASN A 28 -1.07 6.77 -7.65
CA ASN A 28 -0.61 6.47 -9.01
C ASN A 28 0.28 5.21 -9.08
N ASN A 29 0.34 4.43 -8.00
CA ASN A 29 1.14 3.21 -7.93
C ASN A 29 0.29 1.99 -8.30
N SER A 30 0.92 0.98 -8.91
CA SER A 30 0.22 -0.28 -9.19
C SER A 30 0.24 -1.23 -8.00
N ARG A 31 1.32 -1.18 -7.21
CA ARG A 31 1.63 -2.08 -6.09
C ARG A 31 1.64 -1.30 -4.80
N TYR A 32 0.90 -1.80 -3.82
CA TYR A 32 0.76 -1.23 -2.50
C TYR A 32 1.16 -2.28 -1.47
N PRO A 33 2.32 -2.14 -0.82
CA PRO A 33 2.69 -3.04 0.27
C PRO A 33 1.65 -2.94 1.38
N VAL A 34 1.21 -4.09 1.89
CA VAL A 34 0.32 -4.16 3.05
C VAL A 34 1.19 -4.44 4.27
N TYR A 35 1.08 -3.61 5.29
CA TYR A 35 1.80 -3.75 6.54
C TYR A 35 0.85 -3.94 7.71
N GLU A 36 1.33 -4.60 8.76
CA GLU A 36 0.57 -4.85 9.98
C GLU A 36 1.38 -4.32 11.18
N GLU A 37 0.75 -3.54 12.05
CA GLU A 37 1.35 -2.83 13.19
C GLU A 37 2.40 -1.75 12.84
N ASN A 38 3.32 -2.02 11.90
CA ASN A 38 4.41 -1.12 11.51
C ASN A 38 4.79 -1.30 10.03
N ILE A 39 5.17 -0.22 9.34
CA ILE A 39 5.64 -0.25 7.95
C ILE A 39 6.89 -1.11 7.71
N ASP A 40 7.64 -1.44 8.77
CA ASP A 40 8.73 -2.41 8.72
C ASP A 40 8.22 -3.86 8.62
N HIS A 41 6.96 -4.12 9.00
CA HIS A 41 6.31 -5.42 8.98
C HIS A 41 5.32 -5.54 7.81
N ILE A 42 5.89 -5.73 6.62
CA ILE A 42 5.12 -5.93 5.38
C ILE A 42 4.63 -7.39 5.32
N ILE A 43 3.33 -7.59 5.43
CA ILE A 43 2.69 -8.91 5.36
C ILE A 43 2.34 -9.32 3.92
N GLY A 44 2.32 -8.38 2.97
CA GLY A 44 1.95 -8.68 1.59
C GLY A 44 2.03 -7.48 0.64
N ILE A 45 1.52 -7.69 -0.58
CA ILE A 45 1.42 -6.63 -1.60
C ILE A 45 0.05 -6.74 -2.27
N LEU A 46 -0.66 -5.62 -2.30
CA LEU A 46 -1.94 -5.46 -2.98
C LEU A 46 -1.70 -4.82 -4.36
N HIS A 47 -2.31 -5.40 -5.40
CA HIS A 47 -2.18 -4.93 -6.77
C HIS A 47 -3.55 -4.45 -7.27
N LEU A 48 -3.63 -3.24 -7.82
CA LEU A 48 -4.91 -2.67 -8.28
C LEU A 48 -5.43 -3.28 -9.61
N LYS A 49 -4.61 -4.09 -10.28
CA LYS A 49 -4.97 -4.80 -11.50
C LYS A 49 -4.38 -6.20 -11.47
N ASP A 50 -5.23 -7.22 -11.58
CA ASP A 50 -4.87 -8.43 -12.32
C ASP A 50 -5.37 -8.24 -13.76
#